data_AF-A0A4V3HH54-F1
#
_entry.id   AF-A0A4V3HH54-F1
#
_cell.length_a   1.000
_cell.length_b   1.000
_cell.length_c   1.000
_cell.angle_alpha   90.00
_cell.angle_beta   90.00
_cell.angle_gamma   90.00
#
_symmetry.space_group_name_H-M   'P 1'
#
loop_
_entity.id
_entity.type
_entity.pdbx_description
1 polymer ?
#
loop_
_entity_poly.entity_id
_entity_poly.type
_entity_poly.pdbx_seq_one_letter_code
_entity_poly.pdbx_strand_id
1 'polypeptide(L)'
;MIMKNNLSNLLKSLTLFCAVVLLFNYESNAQENGIYELNASSQFSRATASKSKTSDTRTEFYNLSQKLHPTAYLANNKLKNTYGDDDVVKLTLDDVASLNLIKQDKGNFDNVELITITLKSIADLSTPITLSNDSGLSKLKYVYIRCYFDCNNEQIKSFVKNISNSNVRVFYTSVRPS
;
A
#
# COMPACT_ATOMS: atom_id res chain seq x y z
N MET A 1 24.81 -62.28 -23.81
CA MET A 1 23.52 -61.59 -23.89
C MET A 1 23.45 -60.58 -22.75
N ILE A 2 23.83 -59.33 -22.99
CA ILE A 2 23.91 -58.27 -21.95
C ILE A 2 22.81 -57.24 -22.28
N MET A 3 21.61 -57.43 -21.72
CA MET A 3 20.61 -56.36 -21.62
C MET A 3 20.93 -55.53 -20.39
N LYS A 4 21.83 -54.55 -20.51
CA LYS A 4 22.20 -53.69 -19.38
C LYS A 4 22.52 -52.27 -19.87
N ASN A 5 21.54 -51.60 -20.48
CA ASN A 5 21.66 -50.16 -20.75
C ASN A 5 20.36 -49.39 -20.96
N ASN A 6 19.22 -50.06 -21.18
CA ASN A 6 17.95 -49.34 -21.42
C ASN A 6 17.26 -48.91 -20.12
N LEU A 7 17.34 -49.71 -19.06
CA LEU A 7 16.67 -49.39 -17.79
C LEU A 7 17.32 -48.18 -17.08
N SER A 8 18.65 -48.06 -17.12
CA SER A 8 19.37 -46.91 -16.54
C SER A 8 19.10 -45.60 -17.28
N ASN A 9 18.99 -45.65 -18.61
CA ASN A 9 18.66 -44.48 -19.42
C ASN A 9 17.20 -44.05 -19.24
N LEU A 10 16.28 -45.01 -19.08
CA LEU A 10 14.89 -44.73 -18.72
C LEU A 10 14.78 -44.11 -17.32
N LEU A 11 15.54 -44.61 -16.34
CA LEU A 11 15.54 -44.06 -14.97
C LEU A 11 16.07 -42.63 -14.92
N LYS A 12 17.14 -42.34 -15.68
CA LYS A 12 17.72 -40.99 -15.82
C LYS A 12 16.77 -40.02 -16.52
N SER A 13 16.10 -40.48 -17.57
CA SER A 13 15.08 -39.68 -18.28
C SER A 13 13.90 -39.37 -17.35
N LEU A 14 13.45 -40.35 -16.56
CA LEU A 14 12.35 -40.16 -15.60
C LEU A 14 12.73 -39.20 -14.46
N THR A 15 13.95 -39.28 -13.93
CA THR A 15 14.42 -38.33 -12.91
C THR A 15 14.55 -36.92 -13.46
N LEU A 16 15.05 -36.75 -14.69
CA LEU A 16 15.11 -35.45 -15.34
C LEU A 16 13.72 -34.86 -15.59
N PHE A 17 12.77 -35.68 -16.04
CA PHE A 17 11.38 -35.26 -16.25
C PHE A 17 10.71 -34.83 -14.94
N CYS A 18 10.87 -35.60 -13.86
CA CYS A 18 10.34 -35.22 -12.54
C CYS A 18 10.96 -33.94 -12.00
N ALA A 19 12.27 -33.71 -12.18
CA ALA A 19 12.93 -32.48 -11.76
C ALA A 19 12.39 -31.25 -12.50
N VAL A 20 12.07 -31.39 -13.79
CA VAL A 20 11.49 -30.32 -14.61
C VAL A 20 10.04 -30.00 -14.21
N VAL A 21 9.24 -31.00 -13.85
CA VAL A 21 7.85 -30.79 -13.37
C VAL A 21 7.80 -30.05 -12.03
N LEU A 22 8.80 -30.23 -11.16
CA LEU A 22 8.90 -29.48 -9.89
C LEU A 22 9.22 -27.98 -10.08
N LEU A 23 9.71 -27.56 -11.25
CA LEU A 23 9.98 -26.15 -11.54
C LEU A 23 8.73 -25.37 -11.99
N PHE A 24 7.67 -26.06 -12.42
CA PHE A 24 6.46 -25.42 -12.94
C PHE A 24 5.35 -25.17 -11.90
N ASN A 25 5.56 -25.56 -10.64
CA ASN A 25 4.56 -25.43 -9.57
C ASN A 25 4.84 -24.29 -8.58
N TYR A 26 5.62 -23.29 -8.97
CA TYR A 26 5.77 -22.07 -8.19
C TYR A 26 4.78 -21.02 -8.70
N GLU A 27 3.51 -21.14 -8.31
CA GLU A 27 2.66 -19.96 -8.26
C GLU A 27 3.17 -19.07 -7.13
N SER A 28 4.04 -18.13 -7.49
CA SER A 28 4.46 -17.04 -6.61
C SER A 28 3.23 -16.21 -6.27
N ASN A 29 2.60 -16.55 -5.14
CA ASN A 29 1.62 -15.70 -4.48
C ASN A 29 2.38 -14.56 -3.81
N ALA A 30 2.88 -13.61 -4.62
CA ALA A 30 3.32 -12.33 -4.09
C ALA A 30 2.09 -11.66 -3.48
N GLN A 31 1.96 -11.71 -2.16
CA GLN A 31 0.88 -11.05 -1.43
C GLN A 31 0.82 -9.58 -1.87
N GLU A 32 -0.31 -9.19 -2.44
CA GLU A 32 -0.55 -7.91 -3.14
C GLU A 32 -0.73 -6.72 -2.16
N ASN A 33 -0.03 -6.73 -1.03
CA ASN A 33 0.00 -5.66 -0.03
C ASN A 33 1.28 -4.85 -0.19
N GLY A 34 1.41 -4.22 -1.36
CA GLY A 34 2.63 -3.53 -1.81
C GLY A 34 2.67 -2.02 -1.54
N ILE A 35 3.84 -1.46 -1.81
CA ILE A 35 4.08 -0.01 -1.91
C ILE A 35 4.13 0.35 -3.39
N TYR A 36 3.24 1.24 -3.83
CA TYR A 36 3.05 1.58 -5.23
C TYR A 36 3.34 3.06 -5.48
N GLU A 37 4.27 3.33 -6.38
CA GLU A 37 4.51 4.69 -6.86
C GLU A 37 3.40 5.14 -7.81
N LEU A 38 2.92 6.37 -7.61
CA LEU A 38 1.98 7.04 -8.51
C LEU A 38 2.73 8.08 -9.34
N ASN A 39 2.89 7.79 -10.62
CA ASN A 39 3.39 8.76 -11.60
C ASN A 39 2.33 9.83 -11.88
N ALA A 40 2.73 11.09 -12.04
CA ALA A 40 1.84 12.22 -12.32
C ALA A 40 0.92 12.00 -13.54
N SER A 41 1.43 11.33 -14.58
CA SER A 41 0.68 10.96 -15.80
C SER A 41 -0.41 9.90 -15.55
N SER A 42 -0.41 9.24 -14.40
CA SER A 42 -1.34 8.16 -14.06
C SER A 42 -2.49 8.59 -13.14
N GLN A 43 -2.41 9.81 -12.58
CA GLN A 43 -3.42 10.32 -11.63
C GLN A 43 -4.72 10.77 -12.32
N PHE A 44 -4.66 11.17 -13.60
CA PHE A 44 -5.82 11.71 -14.33
C PHE A 44 -6.38 10.78 -15.43
N SER A 45 -5.75 9.63 -15.67
CA SER A 45 -5.87 8.94 -16.97
C SER A 45 -6.64 7.60 -16.95
N ARG A 46 -7.20 7.17 -15.82
CA ARG A 46 -7.71 5.77 -15.69
C ARG A 46 -9.15 5.58 -15.26
N ALA A 47 -9.95 6.64 -15.14
CA ALA A 47 -11.38 6.48 -14.89
C ALA A 47 -12.14 5.72 -16.01
N THR A 48 -11.49 5.42 -17.15
CA THR A 48 -12.10 4.75 -18.32
C THR A 48 -11.43 3.45 -18.77
N ALA A 49 -10.44 2.91 -18.05
CA ALA A 49 -9.69 1.73 -18.52
C ALA A 49 -10.17 0.41 -17.89
N SER A 50 -11.02 -0.30 -18.66
CA SER A 50 -11.15 -1.77 -18.79
C SER A 50 -11.09 -2.68 -17.54
N LYS A 51 -12.15 -3.51 -17.41
CA LYS A 51 -12.33 -4.63 -16.49
C LYS A 51 -11.17 -5.65 -16.53
N SER A 52 -10.10 -5.38 -15.81
CA SER A 52 -9.18 -6.39 -15.30
C SER A 52 -9.50 -6.62 -13.81
N LYS A 53 -9.46 -7.86 -13.31
CA LYS A 53 -9.75 -8.18 -11.89
C LYS A 53 -8.81 -7.46 -10.90
N THR A 54 -7.68 -6.91 -11.35
CA THR A 54 -6.77 -6.04 -10.57
C THR A 54 -7.21 -4.57 -10.53
N SER A 55 -8.27 -4.20 -11.26
CA SER A 55 -8.75 -2.82 -11.38
C SER A 55 -9.55 -2.31 -10.18
N ASP A 56 -10.08 -3.21 -9.33
CA ASP A 56 -11.04 -2.81 -8.31
C ASP A 56 -10.39 -1.98 -7.19
N THR A 57 -9.27 -2.45 -6.64
CA THR A 57 -8.58 -1.77 -5.52
C THR A 57 -7.93 -0.45 -5.92
N ARG A 58 -7.36 -0.35 -7.14
CA ARG A 58 -6.84 0.92 -7.64
C ARG A 58 -7.97 1.92 -7.92
N THR A 59 -9.10 1.44 -8.45
CA THR A 59 -10.28 2.29 -8.70
C THR A 59 -10.87 2.79 -7.38
N GLU A 60 -10.98 1.92 -6.37
CA GLU A 60 -11.40 2.27 -5.02
C GLU A 60 -10.45 3.31 -4.41
N PHE A 61 -9.13 3.10 -4.49
CA PHE A 61 -8.15 4.09 -4.06
C PHE A 61 -8.34 5.46 -4.73
N TYR A 62 -8.53 5.51 -6.06
CA TYR A 62 -8.76 6.76 -6.76
C TYR A 62 -10.10 7.41 -6.36
N ASN A 63 -11.15 6.60 -6.17
CA ASN A 63 -12.43 7.09 -5.66
C ASN A 63 -12.27 7.72 -4.26
N LEU A 64 -11.55 7.06 -3.35
CA LEU A 64 -11.30 7.59 -2.00
C LEU A 64 -10.40 8.82 -2.04
N SER A 65 -9.31 8.80 -2.81
CA SER A 65 -8.33 9.89 -2.81
C SER A 65 -8.82 11.15 -3.54
N GLN A 66 -9.57 11.01 -4.64
CA GLN A 66 -9.90 12.13 -5.53
C GLN A 66 -11.34 12.65 -5.40
N LYS A 67 -12.30 11.83 -4.99
CA LYS A 67 -13.69 12.29 -4.79
C LYS A 67 -13.85 12.91 -3.40
N LEU A 68 -14.94 13.66 -3.26
CA LEU A 68 -15.38 14.22 -1.99
C LEU A 68 -15.91 13.10 -1.09
N HIS A 69 -15.38 13.03 0.13
CA HIS A 69 -15.84 12.16 1.21
C HIS A 69 -15.69 12.92 2.53
N PRO A 70 -16.39 12.51 3.60
CA PRO A 70 -16.17 13.07 4.92
C PRO A 70 -14.69 12.97 5.32
N THR A 71 -14.06 14.12 5.57
CA THR A 71 -12.61 14.25 5.71
C THR A 71 -12.25 15.09 6.91
N ALA A 72 -11.42 14.56 7.81
CA ALA A 72 -10.76 15.32 8.85
C ALA A 72 -9.35 15.74 8.41
N TYR A 73 -8.99 16.98 8.70
CA TYR A 73 -7.70 17.58 8.39
C TYR A 73 -6.93 17.81 9.69
N LEU A 74 -5.75 17.21 9.80
CA LEU A 74 -4.87 17.34 10.95
C LEU A 74 -3.60 18.09 10.55
N ALA A 75 -3.23 19.09 11.33
CA ALA A 75 -1.97 19.79 11.17
C ALA A 75 -1.46 20.34 12.50
N ASN A 76 -0.15 20.37 12.66
CA ASN A 76 0.59 20.74 13.86
C ASN A 76 0.08 19.99 15.10
N ASN A 77 -0.18 18.68 14.94
CA ASN A 77 -0.73 17.82 15.99
C ASN A 77 -2.07 18.32 16.57
N LYS A 78 -2.92 18.91 15.71
CA LYS A 78 -4.28 19.38 16.06
C LYS A 78 -5.26 19.08 14.94
N LEU A 79 -6.53 18.83 15.30
CA LEU A 79 -7.64 18.84 14.34
C LEU A 79 -7.84 20.28 13.85
N LYS A 80 -7.73 20.48 12.53
CA LYS A 80 -7.89 21.78 11.88
C LYS A 80 -9.32 22.00 11.41
N ASN A 81 -9.87 21.01 10.72
CA ASN A 81 -11.23 21.05 10.26
C ASN A 81 -11.74 19.64 9.97
N THR A 82 -13.06 19.50 9.94
CA THR A 82 -13.75 18.31 9.45
C THR A 82 -14.79 18.77 8.43
N TYR A 83 -14.83 18.11 7.27
CA TYR A 83 -15.80 18.40 6.22
C TYR A 83 -16.66 17.16 5.96
N GLY A 84 -17.92 17.37 5.63
CA GLY A 84 -18.93 16.32 5.51
C GLY A 84 -19.68 16.11 6.83
N ASP A 85 -20.94 15.68 6.71
CA ASP A 85 -21.85 15.53 7.86
C ASP A 85 -21.88 14.09 8.42
N ASP A 86 -21.30 13.14 7.69
CA ASP A 86 -21.20 11.73 8.06
C ASP A 86 -19.87 11.42 8.79
N ASP A 87 -19.75 10.17 9.27
CA ASP A 87 -18.52 9.66 9.88
C ASP A 87 -17.29 9.87 8.99
N VAL A 88 -16.16 10.26 9.59
CA VAL A 88 -14.91 10.54 8.87
C VAL A 88 -14.38 9.29 8.18
N VAL A 89 -14.35 9.31 6.85
CA VAL A 89 -13.82 8.23 5.99
C VAL A 89 -12.38 8.51 5.55
N LYS A 90 -11.99 9.79 5.50
CA LYS A 90 -10.65 10.22 5.09
C LYS A 90 -9.97 11.03 6.18
N LEU A 91 -8.67 10.80 6.35
CA LEU A 91 -7.83 11.61 7.20
C LEU A 91 -6.70 12.22 6.38
N THR A 92 -6.52 13.54 6.45
CA THR A 92 -5.42 14.24 5.77
C THR A 92 -4.51 14.87 6.80
N LEU A 93 -3.24 14.44 6.80
CA LEU A 93 -2.20 14.94 7.69
C LEU A 93 -1.25 15.82 6.88
N ASP A 94 -1.18 17.10 7.26
CA ASP A 94 -0.26 18.05 6.65
C ASP A 94 1.17 17.95 7.23
N ASP A 95 1.37 17.11 8.25
CA ASP A 95 2.65 16.82 8.88
C ASP A 95 2.65 15.47 9.59
N VAL A 96 3.85 14.93 9.80
CA VAL A 96 4.06 13.67 10.54
C VAL A 96 3.82 13.78 12.04
N ALA A 97 3.87 14.99 12.63
CA ALA A 97 3.60 15.16 14.05
C ALA A 97 2.14 14.79 14.41
N SER A 98 1.23 15.02 13.48
CA SER A 98 -0.20 14.69 13.58
C SER A 98 -0.50 13.18 13.62
N LEU A 99 0.48 12.31 13.33
CA LEU A 99 0.36 10.86 13.57
C LEU A 99 0.13 10.53 15.04
N ASN A 100 0.54 11.40 15.97
CA ASN A 100 0.32 11.18 17.39
C ASN A 100 -1.15 11.29 17.80
N LEU A 101 -1.93 12.15 17.14
CA LEU A 101 -3.37 12.26 17.42
C LEU A 101 -4.11 10.96 17.12
N ILE A 102 -3.76 10.30 16.01
CA ILE A 102 -4.35 9.00 15.64
C ILE A 102 -4.12 7.97 16.75
N LYS A 103 -2.92 7.96 17.34
CA LYS A 103 -2.56 7.01 18.42
C LYS A 103 -3.27 7.31 19.74
N GLN A 104 -3.53 8.59 20.02
CA GLN A 104 -4.14 9.05 21.27
C GLN A 104 -5.66 8.93 21.26
N ASP A 105 -6.27 9.21 20.12
CA ASP A 105 -7.72 9.30 19.96
C ASP A 105 -8.30 8.00 19.36
N LYS A 106 -8.01 6.88 20.04
CA LYS A 106 -8.42 5.54 19.60
C LYS A 106 -9.96 5.46 19.59
N GLY A 107 -10.53 5.25 18.40
CA GLY A 107 -11.97 5.09 18.21
C GLY A 107 -12.60 6.19 17.34
N ASN A 108 -12.10 7.41 17.41
CA ASN A 108 -12.64 8.52 16.60
C ASN A 108 -12.36 8.38 15.09
N PHE A 109 -11.43 7.49 14.73
CA PHE A 109 -11.03 7.26 13.34
C PHE A 109 -11.29 5.82 12.86
N ASP A 110 -12.14 5.06 13.55
CA ASP A 110 -12.41 3.67 13.19
C ASP A 110 -13.03 3.52 11.78
N ASN A 111 -13.77 4.52 11.33
CA ASN A 111 -14.38 4.57 10.00
C ASN A 111 -13.43 5.01 8.89
N VAL A 112 -12.19 5.41 9.22
CA VAL A 112 -11.24 5.91 8.23
C VAL A 112 -10.75 4.78 7.34
N GLU A 113 -10.97 4.92 6.03
CA GLU A 113 -10.53 3.98 5.01
C GLU A 113 -9.26 4.44 4.29
N LEU A 114 -8.99 5.75 4.28
CA LEU A 114 -7.82 6.36 3.64
C LEU A 114 -7.16 7.40 4.54
N ILE A 115 -5.85 7.24 4.77
CA ILE A 115 -5.01 8.28 5.36
C ILE A 115 -4.10 8.86 4.29
N THR A 116 -4.09 10.19 4.16
CA THR A 116 -3.09 10.92 3.37
C THR A 116 -2.09 11.58 4.30
N ILE A 117 -0.80 11.36 4.09
CA ILE A 117 0.30 11.92 4.90
C ILE A 117 1.21 12.75 4.00
N THR A 118 1.40 14.01 4.35
CA THR A 118 2.35 14.89 3.66
C THR A 118 3.71 14.84 4.36
N LEU A 119 4.76 14.49 3.60
CA LEU A 119 6.16 14.59 4.02
C LEU A 119 6.76 15.82 3.36
N LYS A 120 7.05 16.84 4.15
CA LYS A 120 7.61 18.12 3.71
C LYS A 120 9.11 18.02 3.44
N SER A 121 9.81 17.15 4.17
CA SER A 121 11.26 16.98 4.05
C SER A 121 11.72 15.56 4.30
N ILE A 122 12.96 15.24 3.93
CA ILE A 122 13.61 13.95 4.21
C ILE A 122 13.60 13.64 5.72
N ALA A 123 13.68 14.66 6.59
CA ALA A 123 13.66 14.47 8.04
C ALA A 123 12.36 13.84 8.54
N ASP A 124 11.24 14.03 7.84
CA ASP A 124 9.94 13.48 8.22
C ASP A 124 9.92 11.95 8.17
N LEU A 125 10.81 11.33 7.37
CA LEU A 125 10.98 9.87 7.31
C LEU A 125 11.44 9.26 8.64
N SER A 126 11.99 10.08 9.55
CA SER A 126 12.40 9.64 10.89
C SER A 126 11.24 9.39 11.85
N THR A 127 10.00 9.77 11.47
CA THR A 127 8.78 9.57 12.27
C THR A 127 7.87 8.56 11.61
N PRO A 128 8.20 7.25 11.64
CA PRO A 128 7.48 6.23 10.91
C PRO A 128 6.07 6.01 11.46
N ILE A 129 5.16 5.64 10.56
CA ILE A 129 3.84 5.11 10.91
C ILE A 129 3.92 3.59 11.05
N THR A 130 3.38 3.06 12.14
CA THR A 130 3.25 1.61 12.34
C THR A 130 1.82 1.21 12.06
N LEU A 131 1.63 0.34 11.05
CA LEU A 131 0.34 -0.26 10.78
C LEU A 131 0.12 -1.40 11.78
N SER A 132 -0.91 -1.26 12.61
CA SER A 132 -1.32 -2.26 13.58
C SER A 132 -2.82 -2.31 13.63
N ASN A 133 -3.38 -3.48 13.90
CA ASN A 133 -4.81 -3.67 14.09
C ASN A 133 -5.34 -2.86 15.31
N ASP A 134 -4.45 -2.47 16.24
CA ASP A 134 -4.80 -1.72 17.47
C ASP A 134 -4.63 -0.19 17.33
N SER A 135 -4.46 0.30 16.10
CA SER A 135 -4.17 1.71 15.81
C SER A 135 -5.39 2.64 15.88
N GLY A 136 -6.59 2.12 16.17
CA GLY A 136 -7.85 2.90 16.11
C GLY A 136 -8.27 3.22 14.67
N LEU A 137 -7.82 2.40 13.72
CA LEU A 137 -8.02 2.54 12.27
C LEU A 137 -8.52 1.22 11.68
N SER A 138 -9.59 0.67 12.27
CA SER A 138 -10.06 -0.69 11.97
C SER A 138 -10.50 -0.89 10.52
N LYS A 139 -10.97 0.15 9.83
CA LYS A 139 -11.37 0.10 8.41
C LYS A 139 -10.29 0.59 7.44
N LEU A 140 -9.06 0.85 7.88
CA LEU A 140 -8.02 1.37 7.00
C LEU A 140 -7.71 0.39 5.86
N LYS A 141 -7.86 0.88 4.63
CA LYS A 141 -7.51 0.14 3.40
C LYS A 141 -6.28 0.73 2.74
N TYR A 142 -6.09 2.04 2.84
CA TYR A 142 -5.10 2.77 2.05
C TYR A 142 -4.32 3.79 2.88
N VAL A 143 -3.00 3.84 2.64
CA VAL A 143 -2.15 4.95 3.07
C VAL A 143 -1.59 5.61 1.82
N TYR A 144 -1.81 6.92 1.70
CA TYR A 144 -1.28 7.73 0.61
C TYR A 144 -0.23 8.70 1.13
N ILE A 145 0.99 8.61 0.61
CA ILE A 145 2.10 9.46 1.01
C ILE A 145 2.41 10.46 -0.08
N ARG A 146 2.37 11.75 0.26
CA ARG A 146 2.73 12.85 -0.62
C ARG A 146 4.07 13.42 -0.16
N CYS A 147 5.11 13.18 -0.93
CA CYS A 147 6.44 13.72 -0.66
C CYS A 147 6.59 15.07 -1.37
N TYR A 148 7.01 16.12 -0.65
CA TYR A 148 7.42 17.40 -1.23
C TYR A 148 8.91 17.45 -1.61
N PHE A 149 9.55 16.27 -1.58
CA PHE A 149 10.88 15.98 -2.03
C PHE A 149 10.84 14.68 -2.86
N ASP A 150 11.93 14.37 -3.53
CA ASP A 150 12.02 13.14 -4.31
C ASP A 150 12.19 11.94 -3.35
N CYS A 151 11.10 11.18 -3.16
CA CYS A 151 11.10 9.97 -2.35
C CYS A 151 11.06 8.69 -3.21
N ASN A 152 11.69 7.62 -2.73
CA ASN A 152 11.73 6.32 -3.40
C ASN A 152 11.06 5.20 -2.58
N ASN A 153 10.92 4.03 -3.19
CA ASN A 153 10.22 2.89 -2.59
C ASN A 153 10.85 2.46 -1.25
N GLU A 154 12.18 2.42 -1.17
CA GLU A 154 12.93 1.99 0.00
C GLU A 154 12.72 2.94 1.20
N GLN A 155 12.68 4.24 0.94
CA GLN A 155 12.37 5.25 1.95
C GLN A 155 10.93 5.09 2.46
N ILE A 156 9.97 4.90 1.56
CA ILE A 156 8.57 4.69 1.94
C ILE A 156 8.39 3.37 2.71
N LYS A 157 9.11 2.32 2.31
CA LYS A 157 9.11 1.02 3.01
C LYS A 157 9.66 1.14 4.42
N SER A 158 10.64 2.00 4.63
CA SER A 158 11.22 2.26 5.96
C SER A 158 10.29 3.13 6.82
N PHE A 159 9.55 4.04 6.17
CA PHE A 159 8.60 4.94 6.83
C PHE A 159 7.31 4.22 7.28
N VAL A 160 6.77 3.30 6.47
CA VAL A 160 5.56 2.55 6.81
C VAL A 160 5.94 1.15 7.33
N LYS A 161 5.82 0.98 8.64
CA LYS A 161 6.17 -0.28 9.33
C LYS A 161 5.01 -1.26 9.34
N ASN A 162 5.34 -2.56 9.38
CA ASN A 162 4.40 -3.68 9.50
C ASN A 162 3.41 -3.87 8.34
N ILE A 163 3.73 -3.38 7.14
CA ILE A 163 2.88 -3.56 5.95
C ILE A 163 2.52 -5.02 5.71
N SER A 164 3.50 -5.93 5.82
CA SER A 164 3.31 -7.38 5.58
C SER A 164 2.31 -8.04 6.54
N ASN A 165 2.07 -7.44 7.70
CA ASN A 165 1.11 -7.94 8.69
C ASN A 165 -0.24 -7.19 8.63
N SER A 166 -0.43 -6.37 7.60
CA SER A 166 -1.62 -5.53 7.40
C SER A 166 -2.24 -5.82 6.03
N ASN A 167 -3.55 -5.61 5.90
CA ASN A 167 -4.27 -5.64 4.62
C ASN A 167 -4.26 -4.25 3.92
N VAL A 168 -3.37 -3.35 4.35
CA VAL A 168 -3.33 -1.97 3.91
C VAL A 168 -2.40 -1.84 2.71
N ARG A 169 -2.86 -1.15 1.66
CA ARG A 169 -2.05 -0.83 0.48
C ARG A 169 -1.46 0.57 0.61
N VAL A 170 -0.19 0.73 0.27
CA VAL A 170 0.51 2.02 0.36
C VAL A 170 0.70 2.59 -1.05
N PHE A 171 0.27 3.82 -1.25
CA PHE A 171 0.55 4.58 -2.46
C PHE A 171 1.44 5.77 -2.11
N TYR A 172 2.36 6.15 -2.98
CA TYR A 172 3.15 7.36 -2.78
C TYR A 172 3.37 8.14 -4.07
N THR A 173 3.67 9.43 -3.94
CA THR A 173 4.06 10.29 -5.05
C THR A 173 5.01 11.39 -4.59
N SER A 174 5.88 11.85 -5.48
CA SER A 174 6.74 13.01 -5.29
C SER A 174 6.14 14.21 -6.03
N VAL A 175 5.79 15.26 -5.30
CA VAL A 175 5.19 16.50 -5.83
C VAL A 175 6.00 17.68 -5.34
N ARG A 176 6.69 18.38 -6.23
CA ARG A 176 7.39 19.62 -5.85
C ARG A 176 6.36 20.74 -5.73
N PRO A 177 6.18 21.36 -4.54
CA PRO A 177 5.35 22.56 -4.41
C PRO A 177 5.96 23.66 -5.29
N SER A 178 5.12 24.35 -6.05
CA SER A 178 5.50 25.50 -6.88
C SER A 178 5.70 26.75 -6.03
#